data_AF-A0A7W1A6W4-F1
#
_entry.id   AF-A0A7W1A6W4-F1
#
_cell.length_a   1.000
_cell.length_b   1.000
_cell.length_c   1.000
_cell.angle_alpha   90.00
_cell.angle_beta   90.00
_cell.angle_gamma   90.00
#
_symmetry.space_group_name_H-M   'P 1'
#
loop_
_entity.id
_entity.type
_entity.pdbx_description
1 polymer ?
#
loop_
_entity_poly.entity_id
_entity_poly.type
_entity_poly.pdbx_seq_one_letter_code
_entity_poly.pdbx_strand_id
1 'polypeptide(L)' 'AVQWTLNTPADTAMGDKTTQRQQRLRRLLTEAAAQGAAPTDDDLAEALGVSRRTILRDMAALAQTGDLPGTRRRKQ' A
#
# COMPACT_ATOMS: atom_id res chain seq x y z
N ALA A 1 -2.41 1.54 -17.25
CA ALA A 1 -1.59 2.21 -16.23
C ALA A 1 -2.46 2.42 -15.00
N VAL A 2 -1.95 2.13 -13.80
CA VAL A 2 -2.70 2.34 -12.55
C VAL A 2 -2.57 3.81 -12.16
N GLN A 3 -3.69 4.47 -11.88
CA GLN A 3 -3.67 5.85 -11.40
C GLN A 3 -3.51 5.83 -9.88
N TRP A 4 -2.37 6.34 -9.40
CA TRP A 4 -2.00 6.32 -7.99
C TRP A 4 -2.21 7.69 -7.35
N THR A 5 -2.99 7.75 -6.26
CA THR A 5 -3.05 8.95 -5.43
C THR A 5 -1.98 8.90 -4.35
N LEU A 6 -0.77 9.37 -4.68
CA LEU A 6 0.41 9.24 -3.81
C LEU A 6 0.41 10.13 -2.57
N ASN A 7 -0.27 11.28 -2.63
CA ASN A 7 -0.30 12.25 -1.54
C ASN A 7 -1.72 12.77 -1.33
N THR A 8 -2.26 12.53 -0.13
CA THR A 8 -3.42 13.25 0.38
C THR A 8 -3.02 14.02 1.64
N PRO A 9 -3.53 15.24 1.87
CA PRO A 9 -3.27 15.98 3.11
C PRO A 9 -3.74 15.23 4.38
N ALA A 10 -4.64 14.25 4.24
CA ALA A 10 -5.04 13.36 5.32
C ALA A 10 -3.88 12.47 5.84
N ASP A 11 -2.91 12.14 4.99
CA ASP A 11 -1.78 11.29 5.37
C ASP A 11 -0.81 12.04 6.29
N THR A 12 -0.68 13.36 6.15
CA THR A 12 0.18 14.21 6.98
C THR A 12 -0.34 14.49 8.39
N ALA A 13 -1.60 14.13 8.68
CA ALA A 13 -2.23 14.44 9.95
C ALA A 13 -1.92 13.44 11.09
N MET A 14 -1.35 12.27 10.79
CA MET A 14 -1.04 11.24 11.79
C MET A 14 0.45 11.23 12.14
N GLY A 15 0.75 11.40 13.43
CA GLY A 15 2.08 11.78 13.94
C GLY A 15 3.24 10.81 13.68
N ASP A 16 2.98 9.54 13.35
CA ASP A 16 4.04 8.56 13.07
C ASP A 16 4.18 8.27 11.57
N LYS A 17 5.41 8.43 11.06
CA LYS A 17 5.75 8.16 9.64
C LYS A 17 5.38 6.75 9.20
N THR A 18 5.46 5.76 10.10
CA THR A 18 5.08 4.37 9.82
C THR A 18 3.57 4.25 9.61
N THR A 19 2.77 4.85 10.50
CA THR A 19 1.30 4.84 10.42
C THR A 19 0.83 5.58 9.16
N GLN A 20 1.44 6.72 8.85
CA GLN A 20 1.21 7.45 7.60
C GLN A 20 1.46 6.56 6.37
N ARG A 21 2.58 5.84 6.34
CA ARG A 21 2.92 4.96 5.22
C ARG A 21 1.98 3.77 5.07
N GLN A 22 1.56 3.16 6.18
CA GLN A 22 0.58 2.07 6.19
C GLN A 22 -0.78 2.51 5.65
N GLN A 23 -1.22 3.72 5.99
CA GLN A 23 -2.47 4.31 5.50
C GLN A 23 -2.40 4.59 3.99
N ARG A 24 -1.28 5.18 3.52
CA ARG A 24 -1.01 5.34 2.08
C ARG A 24 -1.02 4.01 1.34
N LEU A 25 -0.33 3.00 1.87
CA LEU A 25 -0.28 1.67 1.27
C LEU A 25 -1.68 1.05 1.15
N ARG A 26 -2.50 1.12 2.20
CA ARG A 26 -3.87 0.62 2.19
C ARG A 26 -4.73 1.33 1.14
N ARG A 27 -4.59 2.64 1.02
CA ARG A 27 -5.28 3.44 0.01
C ARG A 27 -4.88 3.02 -1.40
N LEU A 28 -3.58 2.91 -1.68
CA LEU A 28 -3.08 2.49 -2.99
C LEU A 28 -3.58 1.07 -3.35
N LEU A 29 -3.58 0.15 -2.39
CA LEU A 29 -4.14 -1.20 -2.59
C LEU A 29 -5.64 -1.16 -2.92
N THR A 30 -6.39 -0.27 -2.27
CA THR A 30 -7.82 -0.09 -2.52
C THR A 30 -8.06 0.51 -3.91
N GLU A 31 -7.29 1.52 -4.30
CA GLU A 31 -7.36 2.16 -5.63
C GLU A 31 -6.99 1.15 -6.74
N ALA A 32 -5.95 0.36 -6.53
CA ALA A 32 -5.56 -0.70 -7.45
C ALA A 32 -6.65 -1.77 -7.58
N ALA A 33 -7.23 -2.21 -6.46
CA ALA A 33 -8.33 -3.16 -6.45
C ALA A 33 -9.57 -2.61 -7.18
N ALA A 34 -9.92 -1.35 -6.95
CA ALA A 34 -11.03 -0.67 -7.63
C ALA A 34 -10.79 -0.53 -9.13
N GLN A 35 -9.54 -0.35 -9.56
CA GLN A 35 -9.14 -0.30 -10.97
C GLN A 35 -8.96 -1.70 -11.59
N GLY A 36 -9.18 -2.78 -10.83
CA GLY A 36 -8.95 -4.15 -11.30
C GLY A 36 -7.47 -4.45 -11.61
N ALA A 37 -6.56 -3.63 -11.11
CA ALA A 37 -5.13 -3.78 -11.31
C ALA A 37 -4.50 -4.67 -10.22
N ALA A 38 -3.53 -5.48 -10.62
CA ALA A 38 -2.74 -6.32 -9.72
C ALA A 38 -1.29 -5.80 -9.65
N PRO A 39 -1.03 -4.69 -8.94
CA PRO A 39 0.31 -4.14 -8.78
C PRO A 39 1.20 -5.12 -8.01
N THR A 40 2.46 -5.19 -8.41
CA THR A 40 3.47 -5.96 -7.68
C THR A 40 3.99 -5.17 -6.48
N ASP A 41 4.66 -5.86 -5.55
CA ASP A 41 5.31 -5.20 -4.41
C ASP A 41 6.34 -4.16 -4.87
N ASP A 42 6.96 -4.39 -6.03
CA ASP A 42 7.97 -3.50 -6.62
C ASP A 42 7.30 -2.25 -7.20
N ASP A 43 6.14 -2.38 -7.86
CA ASP A 43 5.34 -1.23 -8.33
C ASP A 43 4.89 -0.35 -7.15
N LEU A 44 4.49 -0.96 -6.04
CA LEU A 44 4.11 -0.26 -4.81
C LEU A 44 5.31 0.43 -4.16
N ALA A 45 6.48 -0.22 -4.19
CA ALA A 45 7.73 0.33 -3.67
C ALA A 45 8.15 1.57 -4.46
N GLU A 46 8.09 1.50 -5.79
CA GLU A 46 8.38 2.63 -6.69
C GLU A 46 7.40 3.78 -6.48
N ALA A 47 6.09 3.48 -6.46
CA ALA A 47 5.03 4.46 -6.25
C ALA A 47 5.19 5.21 -4.91
N LEU A 48 5.55 4.50 -3.83
CA LEU A 48 5.73 5.08 -2.50
C LEU A 48 7.16 5.62 -2.25
N GLY A 49 8.10 5.43 -3.17
CA GLY A 49 9.50 5.81 -3.00
C GLY A 49 10.20 5.08 -1.84
N VAL A 50 9.81 3.83 -1.56
CA VAL A 50 10.37 3.02 -0.47
C VAL A 50 10.96 1.71 -1.01
N SER A 51 11.71 1.00 -0.16
CA SER A 51 12.22 -0.33 -0.55
C SER A 51 11.10 -1.38 -0.55
N ARG A 52 11.22 -2.41 -1.40
CA ARG A 52 10.35 -3.60 -1.37
C ARG A 52 10.26 -4.22 0.03
N ARG A 53 11.38 -4.26 0.76
CA ARG A 53 11.43 -4.76 2.15
C ARG A 53 10.52 -3.96 3.09
N THR A 54 10.42 -2.65 2.87
CA THR A 54 9.52 -1.76 3.60
C THR A 54 8.06 -2.11 3.31
N ILE A 55 7.72 -2.33 2.04
CA ILE A 55 6.37 -2.76 1.62
C ILE A 55 6.00 -4.09 2.29
N LEU A 56 6.87 -5.10 2.23
CA LEU A 56 6.61 -6.41 2.84
C LEU A 56 6.40 -6.30 4.36
N ARG A 57 7.18 -5.46 5.05
CA ARG A 57 7.01 -5.21 6.49
C ARG A 57 5.67 -4.54 6.81
N ASP A 58 5.25 -3.56 6.01
CA ASP A 58 3.98 -2.89 6.20
C ASP A 58 2.79 -3.78 5.86
N MET A 59 2.90 -4.59 4.80
CA MET A 59 1.92 -5.64 4.48
C MET A 59 1.78 -6.62 5.64
N ALA A 60 2.88 -7.04 6.25
CA ALA A 60 2.84 -7.91 7.44
C ALA A 60 2.21 -7.21 8.66
N ALA A 61 2.44 -5.90 8.83
CA ALA A 61 1.78 -5.11 9.87
C ALA A 61 0.28 -5.01 9.63
N LEU A 62 -0.15 -4.67 8.41
CA LEU A 62 -1.56 -4.57 8.01
C LEU A 62 -2.27 -5.93 8.10
N ALA A 63 -1.58 -7.03 7.78
CA ALA A 63 -2.10 -8.38 7.94
C ALA A 63 -2.42 -8.71 9.41
N GLN A 64 -1.57 -8.26 10.34
CA GLN A 64 -1.80 -8.46 11.77
C GLN A 64 -2.96 -7.61 12.30
N THR A 65 -3.21 -6.44 11.71
CA THR A 65 -4.37 -5.60 12.04
C THR A 65 -5.67 -6.13 11.42
N GLY A 66 -5.62 -7.16 10.58
CA GLY A 66 -6.79 -7.77 9.93
C GLY A 66 -7.42 -6.91 8.83
N ASP A 67 -6.71 -5.88 8.37
CA ASP A 67 -7.29 -4.77 7.60
C ASP A 67 -6.72 -4.68 6.17
N LEU A 68 -6.30 -5.81 5.62
CA LEU A 68 -5.84 -5.91 4.23
C LEU A 68 -7.05 -6.14 3.31
N PRO A 69 -7.40 -5.20 2.42
CA PRO A 69 -8.28 -5.50 1.29
C PRO A 69 -7.55 -6.55 0.45
N GLY A 70 -8.14 -7.75 0.37
CA GLY A 70 -7.47 -8.96 -0.09
C GLY A 70 -6.73 -8.78 -1.42
N THR A 71 -5.41 -8.63 -1.36
CA THR A 71 -4.56 -8.82 -2.53
C THR A 71 -4.60 -10.30 -2.87
N ARG A 72 -5.22 -10.65 -4.00
CA ARG A 72 -5.18 -12.03 -4.50
C ARG A 72 -3.71 -12.40 -4.70
N ARG A 73 -3.18 -13.22 -3.80
CA ARG A 73 -1.92 -13.93 -4.01
C ARG A 73 -2.03 -14.63 -5.37
N ARG A 74 -1.29 -14.16 -6.39
CA ARG A 74 -1.06 -14.98 -7.57
C ARG A 74 -0.19 -16.15 -7.12
N LYS A 75 -0.71 -17.37 -7.33
CA LYS A 75 0.09 -18.59 -7.34
C LYS A 75 1.27 -18.39 -8.28
N GLN A 76 2.49 -18.61 -7.80
CA GLN A 76 3.53 -19.16 -8.67
C GLN A 76 3.23 -20.64 -8.88
#